data_AF-A0AAW1N2N5-F1
#
_entry.id   AF-A0AAW1N2N5-F1
#
_cell.length_a   1.000
_cell.length_b   1.000
_cell.length_c   1.000
_cell.angle_alpha   90.00
_cell.angle_beta   90.00
_cell.angle_gamma   90.00
#
_symmetry.space_group_name_H-M   'P 1'
#
loop_
_entity.id
_entity.type
_entity.pdbx_description
1 polymer ?
#
loop_
_entity_poly.entity_id
_entity_poly.type
_entity_poly.pdbx_seq_one_letter_code
_entity_poly.pdbx_strand_id
1 'polypeptide(L)'
;MHLRLSLKIFILLVLSRCSFFQKPNTDNKRHDVYIAGFFPFGKGVENADTGRGVMPSVKLALDHVNEHTSVLRNYRLHMWWNDTMVSNK
;
A
#
# COMPACT_ATOMS: atom_id res chain seq x y z
N MET A 1 20.20 21.20 33.71
CA MET A 1 19.07 20.36 33.25
C MET A 1 18.75 20.50 31.77
N HIS A 2 18.85 21.70 31.17
CA HIS A 2 18.55 21.94 29.74
C HIS A 2 19.38 21.12 28.73
N LEU A 3 20.68 20.94 28.96
CA LEU A 3 21.54 20.20 28.02
C LEU A 3 21.15 18.72 27.89
N ARG A 4 20.74 18.09 28.99
CA ARG A 4 20.29 16.68 28.99
C ARG A 4 18.92 16.50 28.33
N LEU A 5 18.06 17.53 28.41
CA LEU A 5 16.76 17.52 27.74
C LEU A 5 16.91 17.70 26.22
N SER A 6 17.78 18.63 25.80
CA SER A 6 18.09 18.87 24.39
C SER A 6 18.68 17.62 23.71
N LEU A 7 19.59 16.91 24.38
CA LEU A 7 20.16 15.67 23.87
C LEU A 7 19.12 14.56 23.66
N LYS A 8 18.16 14.41 24.59
CA LYS A 8 17.09 13.42 24.47
C LYS A 8 16.14 13.75 23.32
N ILE A 9 15.79 15.03 23.13
CA ILE A 9 14.97 15.49 22.00
C ILE A 9 15.70 15.24 20.67
N PHE A 10 17.01 15.51 20.61
CA PHE A 10 17.81 15.26 19.43
C PHE A 10 17.85 13.76 19.08
N ILE A 11 18.07 12.89 20.07
CA ILE A 11 18.04 11.43 19.86
C ILE A 11 16.66 10.96 19.39
N LEU A 12 15.57 11.51 19.96
CA LEU A 12 14.21 11.19 19.54
C LEU A 12 13.94 11.60 18.08
N LEU A 13 14.42 12.78 17.67
CA LEU A 13 14.30 13.28 16.30
C LEU A 13 15.11 12.44 15.30
N VAL A 14 16.29 11.96 15.68
CA VAL A 14 17.13 11.08 14.84
C VAL A 14 16.48 9.71 14.70
N LEU A 15 16.00 9.11 15.78
CA LEU A 15 15.32 7.80 15.75
C LEU A 15 14.02 7.84 14.92
N SER A 16 13.28 8.95 14.98
CA SER A 16 12.08 9.15 14.15
C SER A 16 12.37 9.17 12.64
N ARG A 17 13.62 9.44 12.22
CA ARG A 17 14.03 9.43 10.81
C ARG A 17 14.42 8.03 10.33
N CYS A 18 14.72 7.09 11.22
CA CYS A 18 15.18 5.74 10.88
C CYS A 18 14.04 4.79 10.45
N SER A 19 12.79 5.10 10.80
CA SER A 19 11.65 4.18 10.60
C SER A 19 11.16 4.04 9.15
N PHE A 20 11.69 4.83 8.21
CA PHE A 20 11.23 4.82 6.80
C PHE A 20 12.30 4.38 5.79
N PHE A 21 13.47 3.93 6.25
CA PHE A 21 14.51 3.50 5.34
C PHE A 21 14.27 2.06 4.88
N GLN A 22 13.42 1.90 3.86
CA GLN A 22 13.43 0.69 3.05
C GLN A 22 14.88 0.46 2.58
N LYS A 23 15.43 -0.73 2.85
CA LYS A 23 16.77 -1.10 2.37
C LYS A 23 16.82 -0.80 0.87
N PRO A 24 17.71 0.10 0.40
CA PRO A 24 17.74 0.44 -1.01
C PRO A 24 18.04 -0.84 -1.77
N ASN A 25 17.07 -1.31 -2.56
CA ASN A 25 17.33 -2.37 -3.51
C ASN A 25 18.29 -1.75 -4.54
N THR A 26 19.53 -2.22 -4.57
CA THR A 26 20.55 -1.73 -5.52
C THR A 26 20.40 -2.38 -6.88
N ASP A 27 19.53 -3.39 -7.01
CA ASP A 27 19.16 -3.97 -8.29
C ASP A 27 18.24 -2.98 -9.03
N ASN A 28 18.63 -2.59 -10.25
CA ASN A 28 17.81 -1.76 -11.14
C ASN A 28 16.63 -2.55 -11.75
N LYS A 29 16.50 -3.84 -11.46
CA LYS A 29 15.33 -4.63 -11.85
C LYS A 29 14.12 -4.27 -10.99
N ARG A 30 13.02 -3.94 -11.66
CA ARG A 30 11.70 -3.87 -11.02
C ARG A 30 11.21 -5.30 -10.77
N HIS A 31 10.85 -5.60 -9.53
CA HIS A 31 10.26 -6.88 -9.14
C HIS A 31 8.73 -6.75 -9.08
N ASP A 32 8.02 -7.66 -9.73
CA ASP A 32 6.56 -7.67 -9.70
C ASP A 32 6.04 -8.31 -8.40
N VAL A 33 5.09 -7.65 -7.74
CA VAL A 33 4.35 -8.18 -6.58
C VAL A 33 2.87 -8.23 -6.94
N TYR A 34 2.24 -9.36 -6.63
CA TYR A 34 0.83 -9.57 -6.93
C TYR A 34 0.02 -9.66 -5.65
N ILE A 35 -1.10 -8.95 -5.62
CA ILE A 35 -2.14 -9.10 -4.60
C ILE A 35 -3.44 -9.58 -5.25
N ALA A 36 -4.23 -10.35 -4.50
CA ALA A 36 -5.55 -10.77 -4.91
C ALA A 36 -6.63 -9.93 -4.22
N GLY A 37 -7.65 -9.51 -4.96
CA GLY A 37 -8.80 -8.78 -4.47
C GLY A 37 -10.09 -9.57 -4.72
N PHE A 38 -10.95 -9.64 -3.72
CA PHE A 38 -12.24 -10.31 -3.81
C PHE A 38 -13.31 -9.29 -3.47
N PHE A 39 -14.11 -8.89 -4.47
CA PHE A 39 -15.09 -7.83 -4.31
C PHE A 39 -16.46 -8.32 -4.78
N PRO A 40 -17.55 -8.05 -4.04
CA PRO A 40 -18.89 -8.29 -4.54
C PRO A 40 -19.20 -7.26 -5.63
N PHE A 41 -19.35 -7.68 -6.88
CA PHE A 41 -19.45 -6.75 -8.01
C PHE A 41 -20.66 -6.99 -8.92
N GLY A 42 -21.10 -8.24 -9.04
CA GLY A 42 -22.18 -8.64 -9.94
C GLY A 42 -23.51 -7.93 -9.70
N LYS A 43 -24.33 -7.84 -10.75
CA LYS A 43 -25.67 -7.24 -10.66
C LYS A 43 -26.57 -8.10 -9.76
N GLY A 44 -27.23 -7.46 -8.80
CA GLY A 44 -28.14 -8.15 -7.87
C GLY A 44 -27.42 -8.98 -6.79
N VAL A 45 -26.09 -8.89 -6.72
CA VAL A 45 -25.28 -9.48 -5.64
C VAL A 45 -25.41 -8.61 -4.39
N GLU A 46 -25.51 -9.24 -3.23
CA GLU A 46 -25.55 -8.54 -1.95
C GLU A 46 -24.31 -7.66 -1.79
N ASN A 47 -24.47 -6.43 -1.31
CA ASN A 47 -23.37 -5.47 -1.13
C ASN A 47 -22.58 -5.13 -2.41
N ALA A 48 -23.13 -5.39 -3.61
CA ALA A 48 -22.47 -5.07 -4.88
C ALA A 48 -22.23 -3.56 -5.08
N ASP A 49 -23.04 -2.70 -4.46
CA ASP A 49 -22.81 -1.24 -4.48
C ASP A 49 -21.49 -0.88 -3.78
N THR A 50 -21.17 -1.56 -2.67
CA THR A 50 -19.90 -1.37 -1.95
C THR A 50 -18.72 -1.79 -2.82
N GLY A 51 -18.75 -2.99 -3.42
CA GLY A 51 -17.65 -3.40 -4.30
C GLY A 51 -17.49 -2.50 -5.52
N ARG A 52 -18.59 -2.07 -6.15
CA ARG A 52 -18.57 -1.10 -7.26
C ARG A 52 -18.03 0.27 -6.84
N GLY A 53 -18.31 0.71 -5.60
CA GLY A 53 -17.81 1.97 -5.06
C GLY A 53 -16.34 1.93 -4.65
N VAL A 54 -15.85 0.79 -4.14
CA VAL A 54 -14.47 0.65 -3.65
C VAL A 54 -13.48 0.40 -4.79
N MET A 55 -13.87 -0.35 -5.82
CA MET A 55 -12.97 -0.74 -6.91
C MET A 55 -12.27 0.43 -7.62
N PRO A 56 -12.95 1.56 -7.94
CA PRO A 56 -12.29 2.73 -8.49
C PRO A 56 -11.19 3.30 -7.57
N SER A 57 -11.46 3.36 -6.26
CA SER A 57 -10.49 3.85 -5.27
C SER A 57 -9.27 2.94 -5.16
N VAL A 58 -9.47 1.62 -5.21
CA VAL A 58 -8.36 0.65 -5.19
C VAL A 58 -7.47 0.81 -6.42
N LYS A 59 -8.07 1.00 -7.60
CA LYS A 59 -7.33 1.21 -8.84
C LYS A 59 -6.48 2.48 -8.78
N LEU A 60 -7.08 3.59 -8.35
CA LEU A 60 -6.36 4.87 -8.19
C LEU A 60 -5.23 4.77 -7.16
N ALA A 61 -5.44 4.05 -6.06
CA ALA A 61 -4.41 3.84 -5.06
C ALA A 61 -3.24 2.98 -5.60
N LEU A 62 -3.55 1.95 -6.39
CA LEU A 62 -2.53 1.10 -7.02
C LEU A 62 -1.67 1.88 -8.00
N ASP A 63 -2.30 2.73 -8.82
CA ASP A 63 -1.61 3.61 -9.76
C ASP A 63 -0.72 4.60 -9.00
N HIS A 64 -1.26 5.26 -7.97
CA HIS A 64 -0.52 6.21 -7.14
C HIS A 64 0.70 5.56 -6.45
N VAL A 65 0.55 4.36 -5.89
CA VAL A 65 1.66 3.62 -5.25
C VAL A 65 2.76 3.29 -6.25
N ASN A 66 2.40 2.89 -7.47
CA ASN A 66 3.36 2.51 -8.52
C ASN A 66 4.09 3.71 -9.13
N GLU A 67 3.47 4.90 -9.14
CA GLU A 67 4.07 6.15 -9.60
C GLU A 67 4.94 6.82 -8.53
N HIS A 68 4.70 6.51 -7.25
CA HIS A 68 5.38 7.15 -6.15
C HIS A 68 6.84 6.66 -6.01
N THR A 69 7.79 7.59 -6.05
CA THR A 69 9.24 7.27 -6.13
C THR A 69 9.84 6.73 -4.84
N SER A 70 9.18 6.93 -3.70
CA SER A 70 9.67 6.53 -2.38
C SER A 70 8.97 5.30 -1.80
N VAL A 71 7.83 4.91 -2.36
CA VAL A 71 7.03 3.77 -1.88
C VAL A 71 7.31 2.59 -2.80
N LEU A 72 7.55 1.42 -2.20
CA LEU A 72 7.81 0.16 -2.94
C LEU A 72 8.91 0.34 -4.01
N ARG A 73 10.02 0.99 -3.64
CA ARG A 73 11.11 1.26 -4.58
C ARG A 73 11.61 -0.04 -5.22
N ASN A 74 11.70 -0.04 -6.55
CA ASN A 74 12.06 -1.19 -7.40
C ASN A 74 11.10 -2.37 -7.31
N TYR A 75 9.87 -2.14 -6.87
CA TYR A 75 8.76 -3.07 -7.04
C TYR A 75 7.71 -2.46 -7.95
N ARG A 76 6.90 -3.31 -8.56
CA ARG A 76 5.68 -2.93 -9.25
C ARG A 76 4.55 -3.77 -8.68
N LEU A 77 3.56 -3.10 -8.11
CA LEU A 77 2.41 -3.74 -7.52
C LEU A 77 1.34 -3.98 -8.60
N HIS A 78 0.87 -5.21 -8.66
CA HIS A 78 -0.22 -5.66 -9.52
C HIS A 78 -1.34 -6.22 -8.66
N MET A 79 -2.58 -6.01 -9.07
CA MET A 79 -3.73 -6.64 -8.43
C MET A 79 -4.52 -7.44 -9.46
N TRP A 80 -4.83 -8.70 -9.12
CA TRP A 80 -5.89 -9.47 -9.76
C TRP A 80 -7.10 -9.45 -8.87
N TRP A 81 -8.27 -9.16 -9.44
CA TRP A 81 -9.50 -9.13 -8.67
C TRP A 81 -10.58 -9.96 -9.34
N ASN A 82 -11.40 -10.62 -8.51
CA ASN A 82 -12.50 -11.46 -8.94
C ASN A 82 -13.80 -11.04 -8.25
N ASP A 83 -14.92 -11.17 -8.97
CA ASP A 83 -16.25 -11.04 -8.39
C ASP A 83 -16.56 -12.26 -7.51
N THR A 84 -16.86 -12.04 -6.24
CA THR A 84 -17.21 -13.13 -5.31
C THR A 84 -18.65 -13.57 -5.41
N MET A 85 -19.53 -12.75 -6.00
CA MET A 85 -20.98 -12.96 -6.02
C MET A 85 -21.63 -13.17 -4.64
N VAL A 86 -20.87 -13.00 -3.55
CA VAL A 86 -21.25 -13.37 -2.16
C VAL A 86 -21.87 -14.77 -2.08
N SER A 87 -21.37 -15.71 -2.89
CA SER A 87 -21.82 -17.10 -2.85
C SER A 87 -20.88 -17.95 -2.02
N ASN A 88 -21.44 -18.79 -1.14
CA ASN A 88 -20.70 -19.91 -0.56
C ASN A 88 -20.63 -21.00 -1.64
N LYS A 89 -19.40 -21.41 -1.96
CA LYS A 89 -19.15 -22.46 -2.94
C LYS A 89 -19.29 -23.84 -2.32
#